data_AF-A0A0T6A3E0-F1
#
_entry.id   AF-A0A0T6A3E0-F1
#
_cell.length_a   1.000
_cell.length_b   1.000
_cell.length_c   1.000
_cell.angle_alpha   90.00
_cell.angle_beta   90.00
_cell.angle_gamma   90.00
#
_symmetry.space_group_name_H-M   'P 1'
#
loop_
_entity.id
_entity.type
_entity.pdbx_description
1 polymer ?
#
loop_
_entity_poly.entity_id
_entity_poly.type
_entity_poly.pdbx_seq_one_letter_code
_entity_poly.pdbx_strand_id
1 'polypeptide(L)'
;MKKRILLFVVLVTLLGVVASGVMASPMTFQSPVEPPPLPELSPELLATIAGTALSLALSYIPGLNVGYAGLNREQKQLIMLGLLVLASVGILGLACTPVLGLVIVECSATGAVRVVTVLIAALIANQGVHSITPEASAVRKAKARAAGPKG
;
A
#
# COMPACT_ATOMS: atom_id res chain seq x y z
N MET A 1 8.80 -14.75 15.31
CA MET A 1 8.47 -14.45 13.89
C MET A 1 7.56 -13.24 13.71
N LYS A 2 6.45 -13.07 14.46
CA LYS A 2 5.51 -11.93 14.33
C LYS A 2 6.17 -10.54 14.30
N LYS A 3 7.14 -10.25 15.19
CA LYS A 3 7.87 -8.96 15.21
C LYS A 3 8.69 -8.71 13.93
N ARG A 4 9.36 -9.73 13.38
CA ARG A 4 10.22 -9.58 12.19
C ARG A 4 9.42 -9.34 10.91
N ILE A 5 8.24 -9.95 10.80
CA ILE A 5 7.32 -9.73 9.68
C ILE A 5 6.72 -8.33 9.76
N LEU A 6 6.21 -7.93 10.93
CA LEU A 6 5.68 -6.58 11.14
C LEU A 6 6.74 -5.51 10.85
N LEU A 7 7.97 -5.72 11.34
CA LEU A 7 9.08 -4.81 11.11
C LEU A 7 9.46 -4.71 9.63
N PHE A 8 9.51 -5.83 8.90
CA PHE A 8 9.85 -5.83 7.48
C PHE A 8 8.77 -5.14 6.64
N VAL A 9 7.49 -5.38 6.94
CA VAL A 9 6.39 -4.76 6.20
C VAL A 9 6.31 -3.26 6.49
N VAL A 10 6.50 -2.84 7.76
CA VAL A 10 6.61 -1.42 8.15
C VAL A 10 7.81 -0.76 7.50
N LEU A 11 8.95 -1.44 7.45
CA LEU A 11 10.17 -0.93 6.81
C LEU A 11 9.98 -0.76 5.30
N VAL A 12 9.35 -1.71 4.62
CA VAL A 12 9.06 -1.64 3.18
C VAL A 12 8.02 -0.56 2.87
N THR A 13 6.99 -0.39 3.71
CA THR A 13 6.03 0.72 3.55
C THR A 13 6.68 2.07 3.80
N LEU A 14 7.53 2.21 4.82
CA LEU A 14 8.31 3.43 5.07
C LEU A 14 9.30 3.72 3.92
N LEU A 15 10.02 2.71 3.42
CA LEU A 15 10.91 2.84 2.26
C LEU A 15 10.16 3.24 0.99
N GLY A 16 8.97 2.67 0.76
CA GLY A 16 8.12 3.02 -0.37
C GLY A 16 7.59 4.44 -0.31
N VAL A 17 7.22 4.93 0.88
CA VAL A 17 6.81 6.31 1.12
C VAL A 17 7.98 7.28 0.88
N VAL A 18 9.18 6.95 1.35
CA VAL A 18 10.39 7.78 1.15
C VAL A 18 10.81 7.80 -0.33
N ALA A 19 10.75 6.66 -1.03
CA ALA A 19 11.14 6.56 -2.43
C ALA A 19 10.16 7.28 -3.39
N SER A 20 8.86 7.27 -3.09
CA SER A 20 7.85 7.96 -3.92
C SER A 20 7.94 9.48 -3.84
N GLY A 21 8.58 10.01 -2.80
CA GLY A 21 8.80 11.44 -2.66
C GLY A 21 9.86 12.01 -3.60
N VAL A 22 10.73 11.20 -4.21
CA VAL A 22 11.85 11.68 -5.03
C VAL A 22 11.42 12.18 -6.43
N MET A 23 10.16 12.05 -6.83
CA MET A 23 9.70 12.42 -8.20
C MET A 23 8.83 13.67 -8.30
N ALA A 24 8.51 14.35 -7.19
CA ALA A 24 7.70 15.57 -7.22
C ALA A 24 8.59 16.83 -7.11
N SER A 25 9.16 17.27 -8.23
CA SER A 25 9.64 18.65 -8.35
C SER A 25 8.44 19.61 -8.44
N PRO A 26 8.56 20.87 -7.96
CA PRO A 26 7.47 21.83 -8.07
C PRO A 26 7.39 22.33 -9.51
N MET A 27 6.49 21.77 -10.33
CA MET A 27 6.12 22.41 -11.58
C MET A 27 5.11 23.52 -11.29
N THR A 28 5.63 24.74 -11.15
CA THR A 28 4.85 25.94 -11.47
C THR A 28 5.22 26.37 -12.88
N PHE A 29 4.46 25.99 -13.90
CA PHE A 29 4.39 26.79 -15.13
C PHE A 29 3.11 26.52 -15.93
N GLN A 30 2.41 27.61 -16.17
CA GLN A 30 1.22 27.73 -16.99
C GLN A 30 1.56 27.61 -18.48
N SER A 31 0.86 26.74 -19.22
CA SER A 31 0.50 26.98 -20.62
C SER A 31 -0.60 26.01 -21.10
N PRO A 32 -1.65 26.48 -21.81
CA PRO A 32 -2.64 25.65 -22.44
C PRO A 32 -2.08 25.15 -23.78
N VAL A 33 -1.57 23.92 -23.81
CA VAL A 33 -1.44 23.16 -25.04
C VAL A 33 -2.01 21.80 -24.69
N GLU A 34 -3.18 21.47 -25.23
CA GLU A 34 -3.80 20.15 -25.10
C GLU A 34 -3.01 19.16 -25.98
N PRO A 35 -2.17 18.27 -25.41
CA PRO A 35 -1.78 17.06 -26.12
C PRO A 35 -3.01 16.15 -26.28
N PRO A 36 -3.02 15.22 -27.27
CA PRO A 36 -4.08 14.24 -27.41
C PRO A 36 -4.32 13.51 -26.07
N PRO A 37 -5.57 13.18 -25.70
CA PRO A 37 -5.89 12.67 -24.37
C PRO A 37 -5.25 11.29 -24.16
N LEU A 38 -4.07 11.29 -23.55
CA LEU A 38 -3.59 10.15 -22.78
C LEU A 38 -4.44 10.10 -21.50
N PRO A 39 -4.72 8.92 -20.94
CA PRO A 39 -5.44 8.83 -19.68
C PRO A 39 -4.62 9.57 -18.61
N GLU A 40 -5.15 10.69 -18.10
CA GLU A 40 -4.52 11.37 -16.96
C GLU A 40 -4.49 10.40 -15.79
N LEU A 41 -3.29 10.09 -15.32
CA LEU A 41 -3.09 9.15 -14.23
C LEU A 41 -3.49 9.84 -12.92
N SER A 42 -4.74 9.64 -12.49
CA SER A 42 -5.26 10.30 -11.30
C SER A 42 -4.60 9.77 -10.01
N PRO A 43 -4.51 10.58 -8.94
CA PRO A 43 -4.01 10.14 -7.64
C PRO A 43 -4.77 8.95 -7.08
N GLU A 44 -6.08 8.89 -7.32
CA GLU A 44 -6.94 7.78 -6.92
C GLU A 44 -6.60 6.52 -7.70
N LEU A 45 -6.34 6.62 -9.01
CA LEU A 45 -5.89 5.50 -9.82
C LEU A 45 -4.55 4.95 -9.31
N LEU A 46 -3.58 5.83 -9.03
CA LEU A 46 -2.32 5.44 -8.37
C LEU A 46 -2.56 4.74 -7.03
N ALA A 47 -3.50 5.26 -6.22
CA ALA A 47 -3.88 4.66 -4.94
C ALA A 47 -4.46 3.25 -5.12
N THR A 48 -5.34 3.05 -6.12
CA THR A 48 -5.91 1.73 -6.41
C THR A 48 -4.85 0.73 -6.87
N ILE A 49 -3.89 1.18 -7.68
CA ILE A 49 -2.74 0.36 -8.11
C ILE A 49 -1.89 -0.01 -6.89
N ALA A 50 -1.58 0.96 -6.01
CA ALA A 50 -0.80 0.71 -4.80
C ALA A 50 -1.51 -0.24 -3.83
N GLY A 51 -2.82 -0.05 -3.60
CA GLY A 51 -3.64 -0.95 -2.78
C GLY A 51 -3.71 -2.36 -3.35
N THR A 52 -3.83 -2.49 -4.67
CA THR A 52 -3.78 -3.77 -5.38
C THR A 52 -2.42 -4.45 -5.20
N ALA A 53 -1.34 -3.71 -5.44
CA ALA A 53 0.03 -4.22 -5.31
C ALA A 53 0.33 -4.69 -3.88
N LEU A 54 -0.11 -3.93 -2.86
CA LEU A 54 0.04 -4.31 -1.47
C LEU A 54 -0.68 -5.63 -1.16
N SER A 55 -1.93 -5.78 -1.62
CA SER A 55 -2.73 -7.00 -1.43
C SER A 55 -2.07 -8.23 -2.06
N LEU A 56 -1.56 -8.09 -3.28
CA LEU A 56 -0.85 -9.15 -3.99
C LEU A 56 0.50 -9.47 -3.34
N ALA A 57 1.24 -8.46 -2.89
CA ALA A 57 2.53 -8.63 -2.22
C ALA A 57 2.39 -9.50 -0.96
N LEU A 58 1.37 -9.24 -0.11
CA LEU A 58 1.10 -10.05 1.07
C LEU A 58 0.71 -11.50 0.73
N SER A 59 0.13 -11.72 -0.45
CA SER A 59 -0.37 -13.03 -0.89
C SER A 59 0.71 -13.88 -1.59
N TYR A 60 1.61 -13.26 -2.33
CA TYR A 60 2.57 -13.97 -3.19
C TYR A 60 4.02 -13.92 -2.72
N ILE A 61 4.44 -12.95 -1.89
CA ILE A 61 5.82 -12.91 -1.41
C ILE A 61 6.09 -14.13 -0.51
N PRO A 62 7.01 -15.03 -0.91
CA PRO A 62 7.29 -16.25 -0.18
C PRO A 62 7.84 -15.95 1.22
N GLY A 63 7.35 -16.66 2.21
CA GLY A 63 7.72 -16.46 3.62
C GLY A 63 6.81 -15.46 4.34
N LEU A 64 6.46 -14.35 3.69
CA LEU A 64 5.45 -13.41 4.20
C LEU A 64 4.06 -14.03 4.10
N ASN A 65 3.72 -14.63 2.96
CA ASN A 65 2.43 -15.24 2.71
C ASN A 65 2.09 -16.40 3.66
N VAL A 66 3.06 -17.24 4.02
CA VAL A 66 2.86 -18.36 4.96
C VAL A 66 2.56 -17.83 6.36
N GLY A 67 3.32 -16.83 6.82
CA GLY A 67 3.10 -16.20 8.12
C GLY A 67 1.77 -15.44 8.17
N TYR A 68 1.45 -14.73 7.09
CA TYR A 68 0.20 -14.00 6.95
C TYR A 68 -1.00 -14.96 6.88
N ALA A 69 -0.89 -16.08 6.17
CA ALA A 69 -1.96 -17.07 6.04
C ALA A 69 -2.39 -17.68 7.39
N GLY A 70 -1.47 -17.83 8.33
CA GLY A 70 -1.73 -18.33 9.68
C GLY A 70 -2.46 -17.34 10.61
N LEU A 71 -2.75 -16.12 10.14
CA LEU A 71 -3.54 -15.14 10.91
C LEU A 71 -5.03 -15.31 10.69
N ASN A 72 -5.81 -14.93 11.71
CA ASN A 72 -7.26 -14.88 11.62
C ASN A 72 -7.70 -13.76 10.67
N ARG A 73 -8.94 -13.84 10.17
CA ARG A 73 -9.48 -12.88 9.18
C ARG A 73 -9.40 -11.43 9.67
N GLU A 74 -9.77 -11.18 10.92
CA GLU A 74 -9.74 -9.85 11.54
C GLU A 74 -8.31 -9.30 11.59
N GLN A 75 -7.33 -10.13 11.97
CA GLN A 75 -5.92 -9.73 12.04
C GLN A 75 -5.36 -9.36 10.67
N LYS A 76 -5.73 -10.10 9.62
CA LYS A 76 -5.36 -9.81 8.24
C LYS A 76 -5.89 -8.44 7.79
N GLN A 77 -7.17 -8.19 8.06
CA GLN A 77 -7.82 -6.91 7.74
C GLN A 77 -7.20 -5.74 8.50
N LEU A 78 -6.92 -5.89 9.79
CA LEU A 78 -6.28 -4.85 10.60
C LEU A 78 -4.86 -4.54 10.13
N ILE A 79 -4.10 -5.55 9.70
CA ILE A 79 -2.76 -5.33 9.15
C ILE A 79 -2.86 -4.53 7.84
N MET A 80 -3.73 -4.92 6.91
CA MET A 80 -3.87 -4.20 5.64
C MET A 80 -4.34 -2.76 5.84
N LEU A 81 -5.34 -2.55 6.71
CA LEU A 81 -5.81 -1.21 7.08
C LEU A 81 -4.68 -0.40 7.72
N GLY A 82 -3.99 -0.98 8.69
CA GLY A 82 -2.91 -0.30 9.42
C GLY A 82 -1.78 0.12 8.49
N LEU A 83 -1.41 -0.68 7.49
CA LEU A 83 -0.38 -0.33 6.52
C LEU A 83 -0.79 0.82 5.60
N LEU A 84 -2.03 0.81 5.12
CA LEU A 84 -2.54 1.89 4.27
C LEU A 84 -2.66 3.19 5.06
N VAL A 85 -3.18 3.15 6.29
CA VAL A 85 -3.25 4.33 7.17
C VAL A 85 -1.85 4.84 7.51
N LEU A 86 -0.91 3.95 7.85
CA LEU A 86 0.46 4.34 8.17
C LEU A 86 1.15 5.01 6.96
N ALA A 87 0.92 4.49 5.75
CA ALA A 87 1.42 5.11 4.53
C ALA A 87 0.79 6.50 4.31
N SER A 88 -0.53 6.64 4.45
CA SER A 88 -1.23 7.93 4.31
C SER A 88 -0.78 8.98 5.33
N VAL A 89 -0.65 8.59 6.61
CA VAL A 89 -0.15 9.47 7.66
C VAL A 89 1.32 9.81 7.43
N GLY A 90 2.12 8.85 6.97
CA GLY A 90 3.52 9.08 6.60
C GLY A 90 3.65 10.12 5.48
N ILE A 91 2.84 10.01 4.42
CA ILE A 91 2.83 10.98 3.31
C ILE A 91 2.43 12.37 3.81
N LEU A 92 1.37 12.48 4.61
CA LEU A 92 0.92 13.76 5.15
C LEU A 92 1.93 14.37 6.14
N GLY A 93 2.52 13.55 7.00
CA GLY A 93 3.55 13.97 7.95
C GLY A 93 4.81 14.47 7.24
N LEU A 94 5.25 13.77 6.19
CA LEU A 94 6.39 14.19 5.37
C LEU A 94 6.10 15.48 4.62
N ALA A 95 4.89 15.62 4.05
CA ALA A 95 4.44 16.85 3.38
C ALA A 95 4.44 18.07 4.31
N CYS A 96 4.23 17.88 5.62
CA CYS A 96 4.27 18.95 6.62
C CYS A 96 5.67 19.22 7.18
N THR A 97 6.69 18.46 6.77
CA THR A 97 8.08 18.69 7.20
C THR A 97 8.92 19.23 6.04
N PRO A 98 9.60 20.39 6.20
CA PRO A 98 10.47 20.94 5.15
C PRO A 98 11.78 20.15 4.97
N VAL A 99 12.00 19.09 5.77
CA VAL A 99 13.27 18.35 5.89
C VAL A 99 13.74 17.73 4.57
N LEU A 100 12.83 17.38 3.66
CA LEU A 100 13.17 16.75 2.40
C LEU A 100 12.90 17.63 1.16
N GLY A 101 12.31 18.82 1.33
CA GLY A 101 11.90 19.67 0.21
C GLY A 101 10.82 19.05 -0.70
N LEU A 102 10.15 17.99 -0.23
CA LEU A 102 9.20 17.20 -1.00
C LEU A 102 7.78 17.72 -0.77
N VAL A 103 7.29 18.56 -1.68
CA VAL A 103 5.91 19.06 -1.66
C VAL A 103 5.04 18.07 -2.45
N ILE A 104 4.76 16.91 -1.85
CA ILE A 104 3.94 15.85 -2.48
C ILE A 104 2.44 16.15 -2.30
N VAL A 105 2.09 16.71 -1.14
CA VAL A 105 0.73 17.10 -0.75
C VAL A 105 0.82 18.46 -0.06
N GLU A 106 -0.17 19.32 -0.23
CA GLU A 106 -0.24 20.54 0.57
C GLU A 106 -0.46 20.20 2.04
N CYS A 107 0.35 20.76 2.93
CA CYS A 107 0.10 20.70 4.37
C CYS A 107 -1.06 21.67 4.72
N SER A 108 -2.28 21.32 4.30
CA SER A 108 -3.51 22.10 4.46
C SER A 108 -4.70 21.18 4.71
N ALA A 109 -5.83 21.73 5.15
CA ALA A 109 -7.08 20.97 5.31
C ALA A 109 -7.49 20.30 3.98
N THR A 110 -7.30 20.99 2.85
CA THR A 110 -7.58 20.46 1.51
C THR A 110 -6.68 19.26 1.18
N GLY A 111 -5.38 19.34 1.48
CA GLY A 111 -4.45 18.23 1.30
C GLY A 111 -4.80 17.02 2.17
N ALA A 112 -5.23 17.24 3.40
CA ALA A 112 -5.69 16.16 4.28
C ALA A 112 -6.94 15.45 3.70
N VAL A 113 -7.92 16.21 3.19
CA VAL A 113 -9.11 15.61 2.55
C VAL A 113 -8.71 14.79 1.32
N ARG A 114 -7.78 15.28 0.49
CA ARG A 114 -7.25 14.53 -0.67
C ARG A 114 -6.61 13.20 -0.26
N VAL A 115 -5.77 13.21 0.79
CA VAL A 115 -5.14 11.98 1.30
C VAL A 115 -6.19 10.98 1.81
N VAL A 116 -7.27 11.45 2.42
CA VAL A 116 -8.38 10.59 2.84
C VAL A 116 -9.09 9.96 1.63
N THR A 117 -9.37 10.72 0.57
CA THR A 117 -9.98 10.18 -0.66
C THR A 117 -9.11 9.10 -1.31
N VAL A 118 -7.79 9.35 -1.39
CA VAL A 118 -6.78 8.41 -1.89
C VAL A 118 -6.72 7.15 -1.02
N LEU A 119 -6.75 7.30 0.31
CA LEU A 119 -6.77 6.17 1.25
C LEU A 119 -8.01 5.29 1.05
N ILE A 120 -9.18 5.90 0.87
CA ILE A 120 -10.44 5.16 0.62
C ILE A 120 -10.33 4.37 -0.70
N ALA A 121 -9.84 4.99 -1.77
CA ALA A 121 -9.65 4.31 -3.05
C ALA A 121 -8.68 3.11 -2.92
N ALA A 122 -7.55 3.29 -2.23
CA ALA A 122 -6.60 2.21 -1.97
C ALA A 122 -7.20 1.08 -1.13
N LEU A 123 -8.01 1.41 -0.12
CA LEU A 123 -8.70 0.42 0.73
C LEU A 123 -9.68 -0.42 -0.07
N ILE A 124 -10.52 0.20 -0.89
CA ILE A 124 -11.49 -0.49 -1.75
C ILE A 124 -10.76 -1.47 -2.68
N ALA A 125 -9.69 -1.01 -3.35
CA ALA A 125 -8.89 -1.85 -4.23
C ALA A 125 -8.21 -3.01 -3.47
N ASN A 126 -7.56 -2.72 -2.35
CA ASN A 126 -6.88 -3.73 -1.53
C ASN A 126 -7.84 -4.83 -1.05
N GLN A 127 -9.01 -4.44 -0.53
CA GLN A 127 -10.02 -5.38 -0.04
C GLN A 127 -10.65 -6.19 -1.17
N GLY A 128 -10.94 -5.54 -2.30
CA GLY A 128 -11.45 -6.21 -3.51
C GLY A 128 -10.49 -7.30 -3.98
N VAL A 129 -9.23 -6.95 -4.17
CA VAL A 129 -8.19 -7.89 -4.62
C VAL A 129 -7.97 -9.00 -3.58
N HIS A 130 -7.94 -8.66 -2.28
CA HIS A 130 -7.74 -9.65 -1.24
C HIS A 130 -8.85 -10.71 -1.22
N SER A 131 -10.08 -10.32 -1.53
CA SER A 131 -11.23 -11.22 -1.52
C SER A 131 -11.22 -12.26 -2.65
N ILE A 132 -10.60 -11.94 -3.79
CA ILE A 132 -10.56 -12.80 -4.98
C ILE A 132 -9.21 -13.51 -5.16
N THR A 133 -8.18 -13.12 -4.40
CA THR A 133 -6.83 -13.68 -4.57
C THR A 133 -6.80 -15.14 -4.11
N PRO A 134 -6.41 -16.09 -4.99
CA PRO A 134 -6.36 -17.50 -4.63
C PRO A 134 -5.25 -17.79 -3.63
N GLU A 135 -5.43 -18.84 -2.83
CA GLU A 135 -4.41 -19.28 -1.89
C GLU A 135 -3.13 -19.74 -2.63
N ALA A 136 -2.00 -19.10 -2.31
CA ALA A 136 -0.72 -19.42 -2.92
C ALA A 136 -0.27 -20.86 -2.65
N SER A 137 0.40 -21.48 -3.62
CA SER A 137 0.88 -22.87 -3.54
C SER A 137 1.82 -23.12 -2.36
N ALA A 138 2.63 -22.12 -1.99
CA ALA A 138 3.51 -22.16 -0.81
C ALA A 138 2.71 -22.30 0.50
N VAL A 139 1.57 -21.61 0.62
CA VAL A 139 0.69 -21.69 1.79
C VAL A 139 0.02 -23.05 1.85
N ARG A 140 -0.52 -23.57 0.73
CA ARG A 140 -1.07 -24.93 0.69
C ARG A 140 -0.05 -25.98 1.10
N LYS A 141 1.18 -25.89 0.58
CA LYS A 141 2.26 -26.81 0.94
C LYS A 141 2.61 -26.72 2.43
N ALA A 142 2.64 -25.52 2.99
CA ALA A 142 2.88 -25.31 4.42
C ALA A 142 1.75 -25.90 5.29
N LYS A 143 0.48 -25.69 4.91
CA LYS A 143 -0.67 -26.29 5.60
C LYS A 143 -0.66 -27.82 5.52
N ALA A 144 -0.35 -28.38 4.34
CA ALA A 144 -0.26 -29.84 4.16
C ALA A 144 0.85 -30.45 5.03
N ARG A 145 2.00 -29.78 5.15
CA ARG A 145 3.08 -30.20 6.06
C ARG A 145 2.66 -30.13 7.54
N ALA A 146 1.88 -29.11 7.91
CA ALA A 146 1.39 -28.94 9.28
C ALA A 146 0.27 -29.94 9.65
N ALA A 147 -0.51 -30.43 8.67
CA ALA A 147 -1.61 -31.36 8.89
C ALA A 147 -1.14 -32.81 9.16
N GLY A 148 0.15 -33.13 8.96
CA GLY A 148 0.69 -34.48 9.11
C GLY A 148 0.20 -35.46 8.02
N PRO A 149 0.79 -36.66 7.92
CA PRO A 149 0.29 -37.70 7.03
C PRO A 149 -1.13 -38.09 7.46
N LYS A 150 -2.07 -38.10 6.51
CA LYS A 150 -3.34 -38.80 6.72
C LYS A 150 -3.03 -40.30 6.65
N GLY A 151 -2.95 -40.93 7.81
CA GLY A 151 -2.89 -42.39 7.95
C GLY A 151 -4.17 -43.04 7.45
#